data_AF-A0A946XF93-F1
#
_entry.id   AF-A0A946XF93-F1
#
_cell.length_a   1.000
_cell.length_b   1.000
_cell.length_c   1.000
_cell.angle_alpha   90.00
_cell.angle_beta   90.00
_cell.angle_gamma   90.00
#
_symmetry.space_group_name_H-M   'P 1'
#
loop_
_entity.id
_entity.type
_entity.pdbx_description
1 polymer ?
#
loop_
_entity_poly.entity_id
_entity_poly.type
_entity_poly.pdbx_seq_one_letter_code
_entity_poly.pdbx_strand_id
1 'polypeptide(L)'
;ALSSYLSAVNQKCLFATQLLASANEKNSHQTEAVAQSVALQLYQAWHWHLCDIASSYKVPDADRVTDAESLIEMLEAMGKCPAEALEMRCLLADRDSWAAQLLTAHSQLYQLPHIRKAEMDADRLPIIAVDALAADGEQRVEWRLESAREWLESMRELIERHRDMMVEF
;
A
#
# COMPACT_ATOMS: atom_id res chain seq x y z
N ALA A 1 19.45 13.68 12.06
CA ALA A 1 19.91 12.59 11.19
C ALA A 1 18.81 12.34 10.17
N LEU A 2 19.13 12.11 8.90
CA LEU A 2 18.12 11.70 7.93
C LEU A 2 17.50 10.39 8.45
N SER A 3 16.19 10.34 8.62
CA SER A 3 15.47 9.13 9.01
C SER A 3 15.76 8.04 7.97
N SER A 4 16.19 6.84 8.40
CA SER A 4 16.38 5.70 7.50
C SER A 4 15.08 5.33 6.78
N TYR A 5 13.93 5.58 7.42
CA TYR A 5 12.61 5.40 6.83
C TYR A 5 12.36 6.32 5.64
N LEU A 6 12.80 7.58 5.69
CA LEU A 6 12.71 8.51 4.56
C LEU A 6 13.31 7.92 3.29
N SER A 7 14.55 7.42 3.38
CA SER A 7 15.24 6.79 2.25
C SER A 7 14.55 5.50 1.80
N ALA A 8 14.03 4.72 2.75
CA ALA A 8 13.33 3.48 2.48
C ALA A 8 12.00 3.72 1.73
N VAL A 9 11.20 4.71 2.14
CA VAL A 9 9.99 5.17 1.45
C VAL A 9 10.31 5.59 0.02
N ASN A 10 11.34 6.42 -0.16
CA ASN A 10 11.74 6.90 -1.50
C ASN A 10 12.14 5.74 -2.42
N GLN A 11 12.85 4.73 -1.89
CA GLN A 11 13.20 3.53 -2.65
C GLN A 11 11.95 2.77 -3.12
N LYS A 12 10.92 2.65 -2.28
CA LYS A 12 9.68 1.96 -2.64
C LYS A 12 8.87 2.70 -3.69
N CYS A 13 8.75 4.02 -3.59
CA CYS A 13 8.14 4.84 -4.64
C CYS A 13 8.92 4.74 -5.96
N LEU A 14 10.26 4.69 -5.91
CA LEU A 14 11.10 4.47 -7.09
C LEU A 14 10.84 3.10 -7.72
N PHE A 15 10.78 2.03 -6.93
CA PHE A 15 10.50 0.68 -7.44
C PHE A 15 9.10 0.60 -8.07
N ALA A 16 8.07 1.16 -7.43
CA ALA A 16 6.73 1.26 -8.02
C ALA A 16 6.76 2.01 -9.37
N THR A 17 7.52 3.10 -9.45
CA THR A 17 7.72 3.85 -10.71
C THR A 17 8.35 2.97 -11.80
N GLN A 18 9.41 2.23 -11.47
CA GLN A 18 10.10 1.36 -12.44
C GLN A 18 9.21 0.20 -12.89
N LEU A 19 8.42 -0.38 -11.99
CA LEU A 19 7.46 -1.43 -12.29
C LEU A 19 6.43 -0.93 -13.31
N LEU A 20 5.82 0.23 -13.07
CA LEU A 20 4.87 0.85 -13.98
C LEU A 20 5.50 1.19 -15.34
N ALA A 21 6.74 1.69 -15.36
CA ALA A 21 7.46 1.98 -16.61
C ALA A 21 7.78 0.72 -17.44
N SER A 22 7.93 -0.43 -16.79
CA SER A 22 8.19 -1.72 -17.44
C SER A 22 6.93 -2.44 -17.94
N ALA A 23 5.74 -1.90 -17.65
CA ALA A 23 4.48 -2.56 -17.94
C ALA A 23 4.21 -2.66 -19.45
N ASN A 24 3.83 -3.84 -19.91
CA ASN A 24 3.31 -4.04 -21.27
C ASN A 24 1.79 -4.25 -21.20
N GLU A 25 1.04 -3.21 -21.55
CA GLU A 25 -0.44 -3.20 -21.47
C GLU A 25 -1.11 -4.22 -22.41
N LYS A 26 -0.35 -4.82 -23.35
CA LYS A 26 -0.86 -5.86 -24.26
C LYS A 26 -0.86 -7.26 -23.65
N ASN A 27 -0.24 -7.45 -22.48
CA ASN A 27 -0.16 -8.73 -21.80
C ASN A 27 -0.88 -8.65 -20.46
N SER A 28 -2.12 -9.15 -20.40
CA SER A 28 -2.99 -9.08 -19.22
C SER A 28 -2.36 -9.68 -17.96
N HIS A 29 -1.67 -10.81 -18.07
CA HIS A 29 -0.98 -11.43 -16.93
C HIS A 29 0.18 -10.57 -16.42
N GLN A 30 0.92 -9.93 -17.33
CA GLN A 30 1.98 -9.00 -16.94
C GLN A 30 1.38 -7.73 -16.31
N THR A 31 0.29 -7.19 -16.87
CA THR A 31 -0.45 -6.05 -16.31
C THR A 31 -0.87 -6.32 -14.86
N GLU A 32 -1.49 -7.47 -14.60
CA GLU A 32 -1.92 -7.88 -13.27
C GLU A 32 -0.71 -8.07 -12.33
N ALA A 33 0.33 -8.80 -12.74
CA ALA A 33 1.52 -9.01 -11.94
C ALA A 33 2.25 -7.70 -11.59
N VAL A 34 2.30 -6.75 -12.52
CA VAL A 34 2.86 -5.41 -12.28
C VAL A 34 2.00 -4.63 -11.29
N ALA A 35 0.67 -4.60 -11.46
CA ALA A 35 -0.23 -3.90 -10.54
C ALA A 35 -0.13 -4.45 -9.10
N GLN A 36 -0.10 -5.78 -8.95
CA GLN A 36 0.11 -6.45 -7.66
C GLN A 36 1.49 -6.11 -7.05
N SER A 37 2.54 -6.09 -7.88
CA SER A 37 3.89 -5.74 -7.43
C SER A 37 3.99 -4.28 -6.98
N VAL A 38 3.29 -3.37 -7.65
CA VAL A 38 3.19 -1.96 -7.25
C VAL A 38 2.48 -1.85 -5.90
N ALA A 39 1.34 -2.52 -5.71
CA ALA A 39 0.62 -2.53 -4.44
C ALA A 39 1.51 -3.00 -3.28
N LEU A 40 2.32 -4.04 -3.48
CA LEU A 40 3.29 -4.51 -2.50
C LEU A 40 4.35 -3.45 -2.15
N GLN A 41 4.92 -2.76 -3.14
CA GLN A 41 5.89 -1.70 -2.88
C GLN A 41 5.25 -0.53 -2.12
N LEU A 42 4.04 -0.11 -2.52
CA LEU A 42 3.34 1.02 -1.92
C LEU A 42 2.84 0.72 -0.51
N TYR A 43 2.40 -0.51 -0.22
CA TYR A 43 2.10 -0.93 1.15
C TYR A 43 3.33 -0.80 2.06
N GLN A 44 4.50 -1.23 1.58
CA GLN A 44 5.73 -1.07 2.37
C GLN A 44 6.12 0.42 2.52
N ALA A 45 5.89 1.25 1.49
CA ALA A 45 6.07 2.69 1.58
C ALA A 45 5.14 3.31 2.62
N TRP A 46 3.87 2.90 2.66
CA TRP A 46 2.89 3.31 3.67
C TRP A 46 3.37 3.01 5.09
N HIS A 47 3.74 1.76 5.35
CA HIS A 47 4.21 1.36 6.68
C HIS A 47 5.47 2.13 7.10
N TRP A 48 6.46 2.28 6.21
CA TRP A 48 7.65 3.06 6.54
C TRP A 48 7.38 4.56 6.65
N HIS A 49 6.37 5.10 5.97
CA HIS A 49 5.94 6.48 6.18
C HIS A 49 5.34 6.69 7.57
N LEU A 50 4.60 5.72 8.11
CA LEU A 50 4.15 5.76 9.51
C LEU A 50 5.33 5.82 10.48
N CYS A 51 6.35 4.98 10.26
CA CYS A 51 7.58 5.01 11.06
C CYS A 51 8.37 6.31 10.87
N ASP A 52 8.33 6.93 9.68
CA ASP A 52 8.97 8.22 9.40
C ASP A 52 8.28 9.37 10.13
N ILE A 53 6.94 9.36 10.20
CA ILE A 53 6.14 10.30 11.00
C ILE A 53 6.51 10.14 12.49
N ALA A 54 6.46 8.91 13.02
CA ALA A 54 6.86 8.63 14.40
C ALA A 54 8.29 9.11 14.71
N SER A 55 9.23 8.82 13.81
CA SER A 55 10.63 9.24 13.93
C SER A 55 10.79 10.76 13.93
N SER A 56 10.06 11.46 13.05
CA SER A 56 10.06 12.93 12.97
C SER A 56 9.57 13.57 14.26
N TYR A 57 8.52 13.00 14.87
CA TYR A 57 8.02 13.43 16.18
C TYR A 57 8.81 12.89 17.38
N LYS A 58 9.95 12.23 17.15
CA LYS A 58 10.86 11.67 18.17
C LYS A 58 10.18 10.65 19.09
N VAL A 59 9.25 9.88 18.55
CA VAL A 59 8.64 8.74 19.23
C VAL A 59 9.72 7.70 19.54
N PRO A 60 9.87 7.26 20.81
CA PRO A 60 10.77 6.16 21.15
C PRO A 60 10.35 4.86 20.46
N ASP A 61 11.32 4.07 19.99
CA ASP A 61 11.08 2.80 19.30
C ASP A 61 10.07 2.94 18.13
N ALA A 62 10.28 3.92 17.25
CA ALA A 62 9.40 4.20 16.10
C ALA A 62 9.22 3.00 15.15
N ASP A 63 10.09 2.00 15.22
CA ASP A 63 9.98 0.71 14.54
C ASP A 63 8.83 -0.18 15.05
N ARG A 64 8.25 0.13 16.21
CA ARG A 64 7.11 -0.60 16.79
C ARG A 64 5.76 -0.18 16.21
N VAL A 65 5.72 0.88 15.41
CA VAL A 65 4.51 1.32 14.71
C VAL A 65 4.13 0.27 13.66
N THR A 66 2.95 -0.34 13.80
CA THR A 66 2.45 -1.37 12.87
C THR A 66 1.44 -0.82 11.88
N ASP A 67 0.63 0.15 12.31
CA ASP A 67 -0.50 0.72 11.60
C ASP A 67 -0.82 2.15 12.10
N ALA A 68 -1.83 2.80 11.50
CA ALA A 68 -2.19 4.18 11.82
C ALA A 68 -2.68 4.36 13.26
N GLU A 69 -3.38 3.37 13.84
CA GLU A 69 -3.85 3.46 15.23
C GLU A 69 -2.68 3.34 16.20
N SER A 70 -1.76 2.40 15.97
CA SER A 70 -0.54 2.27 16.79
C SER A 70 0.31 3.54 16.77
N LEU A 71 0.41 4.23 15.62
CA LEU A 71 1.09 5.52 15.50
C LEU A 71 0.42 6.58 16.39
N ILE A 72 -0.92 6.67 16.33
CA ILE A 72 -1.70 7.63 17.11
C ILE A 72 -1.54 7.36 18.60
N GLU A 73 -1.69 6.11 19.05
CA GLU A 73 -1.53 5.72 20.45
C GLU A 73 -0.15 6.12 21.00
N MET A 74 0.92 5.88 20.23
CA MET A 74 2.28 6.24 20.62
C MET A 74 2.50 7.76 20.69
N LEU A 75 1.89 8.52 19.77
CA LEU A 75 1.96 9.98 19.77
C LEU A 75 1.14 10.60 20.92
N GLU A 76 -0.05 10.07 21.19
CA GLU A 76 -0.92 10.51 22.27
C GLU A 76 -0.28 10.24 23.64
N ALA A 77 0.44 9.13 23.80
CA ALA A 77 1.23 8.85 25.00
C ALA A 77 2.31 9.91 25.28
N MET A 78 2.75 10.64 24.25
CA MET A 78 3.67 11.78 24.35
C MET A 78 2.94 13.13 24.43
N GLY A 79 1.60 13.14 24.47
CA GLY A 79 0.78 14.35 24.43
C GLY A 79 0.79 15.06 23.08
N LYS A 80 1.06 14.36 21.98
CA LYS A 80 1.10 14.90 20.61
C LYS A 80 -0.07 14.36 19.80
N CYS A 81 -0.63 15.20 18.93
CA CYS A 81 -1.68 14.82 18.00
C CYS A 81 -1.47 15.54 16.65
N PRO A 82 -0.46 15.13 15.87
CA PRO A 82 -0.12 15.78 14.61
C PRO A 82 -1.14 15.48 13.51
N ALA A 83 -1.30 16.41 12.57
CA ALA A 83 -2.31 16.32 11.52
C ALA A 83 -2.06 15.14 10.57
N GLU A 84 -0.79 14.81 10.33
CA GLU A 84 -0.32 13.70 9.51
C GLU A 84 -0.84 12.36 10.03
N ALA A 85 -0.73 12.11 11.34
CA ALA A 85 -1.19 10.85 11.94
C ALA A 85 -2.73 10.75 11.87
N LEU A 86 -3.43 11.86 12.12
CA LEU A 86 -4.89 11.92 11.98
C LEU A 86 -5.33 11.65 10.54
N GLU A 87 -4.63 12.21 9.57
CA GLU A 87 -4.91 12.00 8.16
C GLU A 87 -4.74 10.53 7.74
N MET A 88 -3.67 9.86 8.20
CA MET A 88 -3.48 8.42 7.95
C MET A 88 -4.69 7.61 8.45
N ARG A 89 -5.20 7.92 9.65
CA ARG A 89 -6.42 7.27 10.17
C ARG A 89 -7.66 7.64 9.36
N CYS A 90 -7.85 8.91 9.01
CA CYS A 90 -9.00 9.36 8.23
C CYS A 90 -9.06 8.68 6.86
N LEU A 91 -7.92 8.52 6.18
CA LEU A 91 -7.83 7.79 4.92
C LEU A 91 -8.26 6.33 5.10
N LEU A 92 -7.87 5.65 6.18
CA LEU A 92 -8.30 4.27 6.41
C LEU A 92 -9.76 4.13 6.87
N ALA A 93 -10.32 5.17 7.49
CA ALA A 93 -11.73 5.21 7.87
C ALA A 93 -12.66 5.36 6.66
N ASP A 94 -12.21 6.04 5.61
CA ASP A 94 -12.91 6.16 4.34
C ASP A 94 -12.59 4.99 3.42
N ARG A 95 -13.54 4.06 3.26
CA ARG A 95 -13.40 2.86 2.42
C ARG A 95 -13.19 3.18 0.94
N ASP A 96 -13.65 4.35 0.50
CA ASP A 96 -13.52 4.78 -0.89
C ASP A 96 -12.18 5.50 -1.13
N SER A 97 -11.38 5.74 -0.08
CA SER A 97 -10.07 6.36 -0.23
C SER A 97 -9.08 5.46 -0.97
N TRP A 98 -8.13 6.09 -1.66
CA TRP A 98 -7.04 5.38 -2.35
C TRP A 98 -6.24 4.48 -1.38
N ALA A 99 -6.07 4.91 -0.12
CA ALA A 99 -5.28 4.17 0.86
C ALA A 99 -6.03 2.93 1.36
N ALA A 100 -7.33 3.05 1.65
CA ALA A 100 -8.15 1.91 2.04
C ALA A 100 -8.23 0.88 0.90
N GLN A 101 -8.39 1.34 -0.34
CA GLN A 101 -8.35 0.48 -1.52
C GLN A 101 -6.99 -0.21 -1.68
N LEU A 102 -5.87 0.51 -1.55
CA LEU A 102 -4.52 -0.04 -1.63
C LEU A 102 -4.27 -1.10 -0.55
N LEU A 103 -4.64 -0.83 0.70
CA LEU A 103 -4.43 -1.78 1.81
C LEU A 103 -5.31 -3.02 1.68
N THR A 104 -6.53 -2.85 1.18
CA THR A 104 -7.42 -3.97 0.82
C THR A 104 -6.84 -4.79 -0.33
N ALA A 105 -6.34 -4.13 -1.39
CA ALA A 105 -5.67 -4.81 -2.49
C ALA A 105 -4.47 -5.63 -2.00
N HIS A 106 -3.63 -5.03 -1.15
CA HIS A 106 -2.48 -5.71 -0.57
C HIS A 106 -2.89 -6.93 0.29
N SER A 107 -3.94 -6.84 1.11
CA SER A 107 -4.40 -7.99 1.92
C SER A 107 -4.85 -9.16 1.05
N GLN A 108 -5.51 -8.88 -0.09
CA GLN A 108 -5.96 -9.90 -1.04
C GLN A 108 -4.82 -10.64 -1.73
N LEU A 109 -3.58 -10.10 -1.78
CA LEU A 109 -2.41 -10.79 -2.33
C LEU A 109 -2.06 -12.09 -1.58
N TYR A 110 -2.41 -12.17 -0.29
CA TYR A 110 -2.13 -13.33 0.56
C TYR A 110 -3.32 -14.28 0.66
N GLN A 111 -4.45 -13.94 0.04
CA GLN A 111 -5.62 -14.80 0.01
C GLN A 111 -5.46 -15.87 -1.07
N LEU A 112 -5.89 -17.11 -0.75
CA LEU A 112 -5.87 -18.19 -1.72
C LEU A 112 -6.83 -17.87 -2.89
N PRO A 113 -6.36 -17.93 -4.14
CA PRO A 113 -7.23 -17.82 -5.30
C PRO A 113 -8.31 -18.91 -5.24
N HIS A 114 -9.57 -18.52 -5.36
CA HIS A 114 -10.66 -19.49 -5.40
C HIS A 114 -10.62 -20.31 -6.69
N ILE A 115 -10.29 -21.60 -6.55
CA ILE A 115 -10.32 -22.58 -7.64
C ILE A 115 -11.76 -23.05 -7.82
N ARG A 116 -12.47 -22.53 -8.82
CA ARG A 116 -13.55 -23.34 -9.41
C ARG A 116 -12.89 -24.46 -10.20
N LYS A 117 -13.32 -25.71 -9.94
CA LYS A 117 -12.98 -26.88 -10.75
C LYS A 117 -13.47 -26.67 -12.18
N ALA A 118 -12.71 -25.94 -12.99
CA ALA A 118 -12.84 -26.04 -14.44
C ALA A 118 -12.38 -27.45 -14.81
N GLU A 119 -13.17 -28.14 -15.65
CA GLU A 119 -12.88 -29.49 -16.11
C GLU A 119 -11.43 -29.61 -16.55
N MET A 120 -10.73 -30.57 -15.94
CA MET A 120 -9.32 -30.85 -16.18
C MET A 120 -9.07 -31.18 -17.65
N ASP A 121 -8.48 -30.24 -18.38
CA ASP A 121 -7.75 -30.55 -19.60
C ASP A 121 -6.35 -31.02 -19.18
N ALA A 122 -6.06 -32.31 -19.40
CA ALA A 122 -4.94 -33.05 -18.79
C ALA A 122 -3.54 -32.56 -19.22
N ASP A 123 -3.46 -31.62 -20.17
CA ASP A 123 -2.22 -31.14 -20.77
C ASP A 123 -1.87 -29.67 -20.45
N ARG A 124 -2.62 -29.02 -19.56
CA ARG A 124 -2.35 -27.64 -19.12
C ARG A 124 -2.08 -27.59 -17.61
N LEU A 125 -0.95 -26.99 -17.23
CA LEU A 125 -0.73 -26.57 -15.84
C LEU A 125 -1.96 -25.76 -15.40
N PRO A 126 -2.54 -26.03 -14.22
CA PRO A 126 -3.70 -25.30 -13.73
C PRO A 126 -3.29 -23.86 -13.44
N ILE A 127 -3.42 -22.98 -14.43
CA ILE A 127 -3.43 -21.54 -14.23
C ILE A 127 -4.83 -21.23 -13.70
N ILE A 128 -4.92 -20.94 -12.40
CA ILE A 128 -6.18 -20.68 -11.73
C ILE A 128 -6.83 -19.47 -12.40
N ALA A 129 -8.00 -19.67 -13.02
CA ALA A 129 -8.80 -18.59 -13.55
C ALA A 129 -9.23 -17.67 -12.40
N VAL A 130 -8.86 -16.40 -12.49
CA VAL A 130 -9.11 -15.36 -11.49
C VAL A 130 -10.56 -14.88 -11.64
N ASP A 131 -11.53 -15.51 -10.96
CA ASP A 131 -12.94 -15.04 -10.92
C ASP A 131 -13.24 -14.09 -9.74
N ALA A 132 -14.22 -13.21 -9.93
CA ALA A 132 -14.44 -11.92 -9.25
C ALA A 132 -14.85 -11.88 -7.75
N LEU A 133 -14.74 -12.98 -6.99
CA LEU A 133 -15.13 -13.01 -5.57
C LEU A 133 -13.97 -13.52 -4.69
N ALA A 134 -13.58 -12.71 -3.70
CA ALA A 134 -12.65 -13.12 -2.65
C ALA A 134 -13.32 -14.15 -1.71
N ALA A 135 -12.51 -14.88 -0.94
CA ALA A 135 -12.96 -16.02 -0.15
C ALA A 135 -13.86 -15.71 1.05
N ASP A 136 -13.98 -14.43 1.36
CA ASP A 136 -14.73 -13.81 2.45
C ASP A 136 -15.99 -13.08 1.95
N GLY A 137 -16.27 -13.09 0.65
CA GLY A 137 -17.38 -12.32 0.05
C GLY A 137 -17.05 -10.86 -0.20
N GLU A 138 -15.79 -10.43 -0.04
CA GLU A 138 -15.36 -9.12 -0.49
C GLU A 138 -15.26 -9.05 -2.02
N GLN A 139 -15.52 -7.85 -2.54
CA GLN A 139 -15.31 -7.54 -3.95
C GLN A 139 -13.82 -7.76 -4.26
N ARG A 140 -13.52 -8.64 -5.22
CA ARG A 140 -12.14 -8.88 -5.64
C ARG A 140 -11.59 -7.60 -6.26
N VAL A 141 -10.40 -7.19 -5.85
CA VAL A 141 -9.73 -6.04 -6.45
C VAL A 141 -9.45 -6.33 -7.92
N GLU A 142 -9.88 -5.41 -8.77
CA GLU A 142 -9.56 -5.47 -10.18
C GLU A 142 -8.17 -4.88 -10.41
N TRP A 143 -7.20 -5.73 -10.74
CA TRP A 143 -5.80 -5.36 -10.89
C TRP A 143 -5.54 -4.60 -12.19
N ARG A 144 -5.77 -3.28 -12.19
CA ARG A 144 -5.51 -2.39 -13.31
C ARG A 144 -4.26 -1.54 -13.08
N LEU A 145 -3.54 -1.25 -14.18
CA LEU A 145 -2.40 -0.32 -14.13
C LEU A 145 -2.82 1.11 -13.81
N GLU A 146 -4.05 1.50 -14.17
CA GLU A 146 -4.63 2.81 -13.83
C GLU A 146 -4.71 2.99 -12.31
N SER A 147 -5.34 2.05 -11.60
CA SER A 147 -5.41 2.06 -10.13
C SER A 147 -4.02 2.08 -9.48
N ALA A 148 -3.07 1.31 -10.03
CA ALA A 148 -1.69 1.31 -9.54
C ALA A 148 -0.96 2.66 -9.75
N ARG A 149 -1.25 3.38 -10.85
CA ARG A 149 -0.74 4.74 -11.10
C ARG A 149 -1.35 5.74 -10.13
N GLU A 150 -2.66 5.69 -9.94
CA GLU A 150 -3.40 6.54 -9.00
C GLU A 150 -2.86 6.37 -7.57
N TRP A 151 -2.71 5.13 -7.10
CA TRP A 151 -2.13 4.88 -5.78
C TRP A 151 -0.71 5.43 -5.63
N LEU A 152 0.14 5.31 -6.66
CA LEU A 152 1.50 5.86 -6.60
C LEU A 152 1.48 7.39 -6.56
N GLU A 153 0.64 8.03 -7.37
CA GLU A 153 0.50 9.50 -7.40
C GLU A 153 0.01 10.02 -6.06
N SER A 154 -1.10 9.48 -5.55
CA SER A 154 -1.67 9.87 -4.26
C SER A 154 -0.69 9.61 -3.10
N MET A 155 0.04 8.49 -3.11
CA MET A 155 1.07 8.21 -2.10
C MET A 155 2.19 9.27 -2.12
N ARG A 156 2.65 9.67 -3.32
CA ARG A 156 3.72 10.68 -3.45
C ARG A 156 3.26 12.05 -2.97
N GLU A 157 2.06 12.47 -3.38
CA GLU A 157 1.46 13.74 -2.93
C GLU A 157 1.30 13.77 -1.40
N LEU A 158 0.79 12.69 -0.81
CA LEU A 158 0.67 12.55 0.65
C LEU A 158 2.03 12.69 1.34
N ILE A 159 3.04 11.94 0.89
CA ILE A 159 4.38 11.95 1.48
C ILE A 159 5.00 13.35 1.39
N GLU A 160 4.95 13.98 0.22
CA GLU A 160 5.53 15.30 -0.01
C GLU A 160 4.90 16.33 0.91
N ARG A 161 3.55 16.39 0.95
CA ARG A 161 2.83 17.29 1.83
C ARG A 161 3.10 17.04 3.31
N HIS A 162 3.13 15.78 3.76
CA HIS A 162 3.48 15.45 5.15
C HIS A 162 4.90 15.89 5.49
N ARG A 163 5.86 15.71 4.58
CA ARG A 163 7.25 16.13 4.82
C ARG A 163 7.37 17.63 4.94
N ASP A 164 6.68 18.38 4.10
CA ASP A 164 6.67 19.84 4.17
C ASP A 164 6.11 20.30 5.53
N MET A 165 5.01 19.70 5.99
CA MET A 165 4.43 20.00 7.31
C MET A 165 5.35 19.61 8.47
N MET A 166 6.01 18.45 8.41
CA MET A 166 6.91 17.99 9.47
C MET A 166 8.23 18.77 9.57
N VAL A 167 8.68 19.41 8.49
CA VAL A 167 9.88 20.27 8.49
C VAL A 167 9.66 21.57 9.29
N GLU A 168 8.40 21.96 9.53
CA GLU A 168 8.05 23.17 10.28
C GLU A 168 8.10 23.01 11.81
N PHE A 169 8.45 21.82 12.35
CA PHE A 169 8.39 21.49 13.79
C PHE A 169 9.72 21.01 14.43
#